data_AF-A0A931PRR1-F1
#
_entry.id   AF-A0A931PRR1-F1
#
_cell.length_a   1.000
_cell.length_b   1.000
_cell.length_c   1.000
_cell.angle_alpha   90.00
_cell.angle_beta   90.00
_cell.angle_gamma   90.00
#
_symmetry.space_group_name_H-M   'P 1'
#
loop_
_entity.id
_entity.type
_entity.pdbx_description
1 polymer ?
#
loop_
_entity_poly.entity_id
_entity_poly.type
_entity_poly.pdbx_seq_one_letter_code
_entity_poly.pdbx_strand_id
1 'polypeptide(L)'
;MVIVVPASEAFEAEWRRILTAFRDEYARSRYGAARNAEQTALRAQRHALKAAPTRVHEDASTGARVWSNQTPPSVWDVAQTRADAARAMTEAGRRLNGVIDMHVAAAIAAIDTHHSGTTRTDGRGCYVATGVPVEKVYVFVNHGDRYWLREVDGARPPATVDFTPDRSGWPFAGVVRPG
;
A
#
# COMPACT_ATOMS: atom_id res chain seq x y z
N MET A 1 -8.84 -9.68 21.61
CA MET A 1 -7.89 -10.72 22.08
C MET A 1 -6.50 -10.27 21.66
N VAL A 2 -5.51 -10.47 22.52
CA VAL A 2 -4.11 -10.08 22.28
C VAL A 2 -3.26 -11.34 22.26
N ILE A 3 -2.39 -11.49 21.26
CA ILE A 3 -1.45 -12.60 21.13
C ILE A 3 -0.06 -12.08 21.52
N VAL A 4 0.67 -12.84 22.34
CA VAL A 4 2.03 -12.50 22.75
C VAL A 4 2.99 -13.45 22.06
N VAL A 5 4.00 -12.88 21.41
CA VAL A 5 5.04 -13.61 20.68
C VAL A 5 6.40 -13.24 21.28
N PRO A 6 7.15 -14.19 21.85
CA PRO A 6 8.51 -13.93 22.30
C PRO A 6 9.40 -13.50 21.14
N ALA A 7 10.32 -12.55 21.36
CA ALA A 7 11.35 -12.22 20.38
C ALA A 7 12.46 -13.28 20.34
N SER A 8 12.08 -14.53 20.10
CA SER A 8 13.03 -15.62 19.90
C SER A 8 13.82 -15.38 18.61
N GLU A 9 15.04 -15.92 18.55
CA GLU A 9 15.88 -15.80 17.34
C GLU A 9 15.18 -16.39 16.10
N ALA A 10 14.47 -17.51 16.29
CA ALA A 10 13.69 -18.16 15.24
C ALA A 10 12.56 -17.27 14.71
N PHE A 11 11.78 -16.66 15.62
CA PHE A 11 10.72 -15.72 15.23
C PHE A 11 11.30 -14.50 14.51
N GLU A 12 12.36 -13.90 15.05
CA GLU A 12 13.00 -12.70 14.48
C GLU A 12 13.59 -12.95 13.09
N ALA A 13 14.15 -14.15 12.84
CA ALA A 13 14.65 -14.53 11.53
C ALA A 13 13.50 -14.69 10.52
N GLU A 14 12.44 -15.39 10.90
CA GLU A 14 11.26 -15.58 10.06
C GLU A 14 10.53 -14.26 9.78
N TRP A 15 10.35 -13.44 10.81
CA TRP A 15 9.74 -12.12 10.71
C TRP A 15 10.51 -11.22 9.74
N ARG A 16 11.84 -11.15 9.85
CA ARG A 16 12.68 -10.39 8.91
C ARG A 16 12.56 -10.89 7.48
N ARG A 17 12.45 -12.21 7.26
CA ARG A 17 12.24 -12.81 5.94
C ARG A 17 10.90 -12.36 5.35
N ILE A 18 9.82 -12.41 6.12
CA ILE A 18 8.48 -11.97 5.70
C ILE A 18 8.49 -10.46 5.38
N LEU A 19 9.08 -9.63 6.26
CA LEU A 19 9.17 -8.19 6.02
C LEU A 19 9.96 -7.85 4.76
N THR A 20 11.07 -8.54 4.51
CA THR A 20 11.89 -8.34 3.30
C THR A 20 11.12 -8.71 2.04
N ALA A 21 10.49 -9.88 2.03
CA ALA A 21 9.68 -10.34 0.90
C ALA A 21 8.52 -9.37 0.60
N PHE A 22 7.83 -8.88 1.64
CA PHE A 22 6.79 -7.87 1.50
C PHE A 22 7.33 -6.58 0.90
N ARG A 23 8.44 -6.03 1.41
CA ARG A 23 9.03 -4.78 0.92
C ARG A 23 9.37 -4.88 -0.56
N ASP A 24 9.98 -5.98 -0.96
CA ASP A 24 10.38 -6.22 -2.34
C ASP A 24 9.16 -6.31 -3.27
N GLU A 25 8.13 -7.06 -2.88
CA GLU A 25 6.91 -7.22 -3.69
C GLU A 25 6.04 -5.97 -3.71
N TYR A 26 5.94 -5.26 -2.59
CA TYR A 26 5.23 -4.00 -2.47
C TYR A 26 5.89 -2.93 -3.36
N ALA A 27 7.23 -2.84 -3.34
CA ALA A 27 7.96 -1.94 -4.21
C ALA A 27 7.73 -2.28 -5.69
N ARG A 28 7.84 -3.56 -6.08
CA ARG A 28 7.56 -4.00 -7.46
C ARG A 28 6.14 -3.63 -7.91
N SER A 29 5.16 -3.85 -7.04
CA SER A 29 3.74 -3.62 -7.34
C SER A 29 3.37 -2.14 -7.42
N ARG A 30 3.90 -1.32 -6.50
CA ARG A 30 3.66 0.13 -6.46
C ARG A 30 4.37 0.87 -7.59
N TYR A 31 5.63 0.54 -7.87
CA TYR A 31 6.42 1.26 -8.88
C TYR A 31 6.21 0.76 -10.31
N GLY A 32 5.81 -0.51 -10.52
CA GLY A 32 5.66 -1.08 -11.86
C GLY A 32 4.38 -0.67 -12.59
N ALA A 33 3.22 -0.80 -11.95
CA ALA A 33 1.93 -0.64 -12.64
C ALA A 33 1.44 0.81 -12.70
N ALA A 34 1.50 1.54 -11.58
CA ALA A 34 0.97 2.90 -11.48
C ALA A 34 1.79 3.90 -12.31
N ARG A 35 3.14 3.84 -12.26
CA ARG A 35 3.99 4.71 -13.08
C ARG A 35 3.89 4.43 -14.56
N ASN A 36 3.77 3.16 -14.97
CA ASN A 36 3.60 2.83 -16.38
C ASN A 36 2.26 3.34 -16.90
N ALA A 37 1.17 3.21 -16.12
CA ALA A 37 -0.13 3.75 -16.48
C ALA A 37 -0.11 5.29 -16.58
N GLU A 38 0.52 5.97 -15.61
CA GLU A 38 0.66 7.43 -15.59
C GLU A 38 1.52 7.95 -16.75
N GLN A 39 2.66 7.31 -17.03
CA GLN A 39 3.50 7.67 -18.18
C GLN A 39 2.78 7.42 -19.51
N THR A 40 2.00 6.35 -19.61
CA THR A 40 1.23 6.03 -20.81
C THR A 40 0.13 7.07 -21.03
N ALA A 41 -0.60 7.45 -19.98
CA ALA A 41 -1.61 8.51 -20.03
C ALA A 41 -1.00 9.86 -20.43
N LEU A 42 0.14 10.24 -19.84
CA LEU A 42 0.86 11.48 -20.19
C LEU A 42 1.38 11.47 -21.62
N ARG A 43 1.88 10.32 -22.11
CA ARG A 43 2.31 10.18 -23.51
C ARG A 43 1.13 10.27 -24.47
N ALA A 44 0.01 9.62 -24.17
CA ALA A 44 -1.22 9.69 -24.96
C ALA A 44 -1.78 11.12 -25.00
N GLN A 45 -1.80 11.83 -23.87
CA GLN A 45 -2.20 13.24 -23.81
C GLN A 45 -1.27 14.13 -24.63
N ARG A 46 0.06 13.94 -24.54
CA ARG A 46 1.03 14.67 -25.37
C ARG A 46 0.90 14.36 -26.85
N HIS A 47 0.63 13.11 -27.22
CA HIS A 47 0.43 12.72 -28.61
C HIS A 47 -0.86 13.33 -29.15
N ALA A 48 -1.96 13.31 -28.39
CA ALA A 48 -3.23 13.94 -28.77
C ALA A 48 -3.09 15.47 -28.97
N LEU A 49 -2.26 16.14 -28.15
CA LEU A 49 -1.96 17.57 -28.30
C LEU A 49 -1.02 17.87 -29.48
N LYS A 50 -0.12 16.95 -29.85
CA LYS A 50 0.81 17.10 -30.97
C LYS A 50 0.25 16.66 -32.32
N ALA A 51 -0.71 15.74 -32.33
CA ALA A 51 -1.27 15.12 -33.52
C ALA A 51 -2.38 15.94 -34.18
N ALA A 52 -2.64 17.18 -33.75
CA ALA A 52 -3.47 18.10 -34.53
C ALA A 52 -2.83 18.26 -35.91
N PRO A 53 -3.44 17.71 -36.99
CA PRO A 53 -2.87 17.83 -38.31
C PRO A 53 -2.91 19.30 -38.71
N THR A 54 -1.76 19.86 -39.08
CA THR A 54 -1.69 21.18 -39.71
C THR A 54 -2.40 21.07 -41.06
N ARG A 55 -3.69 21.41 -41.10
CA ARG A 55 -4.43 21.50 -42.36
C ARG A 55 -4.44 22.95 -42.79
N VAL A 56 -3.92 23.18 -43.99
CA VAL A 56 -4.10 24.44 -44.71
C VAL A 56 -5.48 24.37 -45.34
N HIS A 57 -6.39 25.22 -44.89
CA HIS A 57 -7.68 25.40 -45.54
C HIS A 57 -7.66 26.74 -46.27
N GLU A 58 -8.19 26.75 -47.48
CA GLU A 58 -8.37 27.97 -48.26
C GLU A 58 -9.71 28.58 -47.85
N ASP A 59 -9.69 29.79 -47.32
CA ASP A 59 -10.90 30.52 -46.96
C ASP A 59 -11.69 30.81 -48.24
N ALA A 60 -12.88 30.22 -48.35
CA ALA A 60 -13.73 30.33 -49.54
C ALA A 60 -14.17 31.77 -49.85
N SER A 61 -14.08 32.69 -48.89
CA SER A 61 -14.48 34.09 -49.07
C SER A 61 -13.34 35.03 -49.48
N THR A 62 -12.08 34.67 -49.15
CA THR A 62 -10.91 35.54 -49.38
C THR A 62 -9.80 34.89 -50.21
N GLY A 63 -9.87 33.58 -50.46
CA GLY A 63 -8.81 32.80 -51.12
C GLY A 63 -7.54 32.68 -50.28
N ALA A 64 -7.55 33.14 -49.03
CA ALA A 64 -6.38 33.11 -48.16
C ALA A 64 -6.15 31.67 -47.65
N ARG A 65 -4.90 31.20 -47.73
CA ARG A 65 -4.48 29.95 -47.07
C ARG A 65 -4.35 30.20 -45.57
N VAL A 66 -5.31 29.71 -44.79
CA VAL A 66 -5.33 29.84 -43.33
C VAL A 66 -4.73 28.56 -42.71
N TRP A 67 -3.75 28.75 -41.82
CA TRP A 67 -3.22 27.66 -41.00
C TRP A 67 -4.15 27.46 -39.81
N SER A 68 -4.90 26.35 -39.82
CA SER A 68 -5.69 25.94 -38.65
C SER A 68 -4.89 24.94 -37.83
N ASN A 69 -4.50 25.37 -36.63
CA ASN A 69 -3.80 24.53 -35.66
C ASN A 69 -4.77 23.77 -34.73
N GLN A 70 -6.08 23.84 -35.00
CA GLN A 70 -7.11 23.41 -34.07
C GLN A 70 -8.03 22.37 -34.71
N THR A 71 -7.55 21.13 -34.77
CA THR A 71 -8.49 20.00 -34.67
C THR A 71 -8.31 19.47 -33.25
N PRO A 72 -9.24 19.75 -32.31
CA PRO A 72 -9.17 19.13 -31.00
C PRO A 72 -9.20 17.61 -31.19
N PRO A 73 -8.44 16.83 -30.37
CA PRO A 73 -8.56 15.38 -30.40
C PRO A 73 -10.01 14.99 -30.24
N SER A 74 -10.43 13.90 -30.90
CA SER A 74 -11.82 13.48 -30.79
C SER A 74 -12.13 13.27 -29.31
N VAL A 75 -13.27 13.80 -28.84
CA VAL A 75 -13.71 13.66 -27.45
C VAL A 75 -13.73 12.17 -27.05
N TRP A 76 -13.95 11.29 -28.04
CA TRP A 76 -13.92 9.84 -27.93
C TRP A 76 -12.52 9.29 -27.57
N ASP A 77 -11.45 9.73 -28.23
CA ASP A 77 -10.09 9.22 -27.96
C ASP A 77 -9.59 9.61 -26.57
N VAL A 78 -9.92 10.83 -26.13
CA VAL A 78 -9.58 11.31 -24.78
C VAL A 78 -10.37 10.55 -23.72
N ALA A 79 -11.67 10.32 -23.95
CA ALA A 79 -12.52 9.54 -23.05
C ALA A 79 -12.04 8.09 -22.94
N GLN A 80 -11.65 7.46 -24.06
CA GLN A 80 -11.16 6.09 -24.11
C GLN A 80 -9.82 5.95 -23.37
N THR A 81 -8.87 6.86 -23.60
CA THR A 81 -7.58 6.90 -22.89
C THR A 81 -7.78 7.05 -21.38
N ARG A 82 -8.73 7.89 -20.96
CA ARG A 82 -9.07 8.08 -19.54
C ARG A 82 -9.69 6.82 -18.92
N ALA A 83 -10.56 6.14 -19.66
CA ALA A 83 -11.16 4.87 -19.22
C ALA A 83 -10.12 3.75 -19.08
N ASP A 84 -9.16 3.67 -19.99
CA ASP A 84 -8.05 2.71 -19.92
C ASP A 84 -7.12 2.99 -18.74
N ALA A 85 -6.78 4.27 -18.51
CA ALA A 85 -5.99 4.66 -17.34
C ALA A 85 -6.71 4.35 -16.02
N ALA A 86 -8.02 4.61 -15.92
CA ALA A 86 -8.81 4.28 -14.73
C ALA A 86 -8.89 2.77 -14.46
N ARG A 87 -9.03 1.95 -15.52
CA ARG A 87 -8.97 0.49 -15.41
C ARG A 87 -7.60 0.01 -14.92
N ALA A 88 -6.51 0.54 -15.48
CA ALA A 88 -5.15 0.21 -15.07
C ALA A 88 -4.89 0.58 -13.60
N MET A 89 -5.38 1.74 -13.13
CA MET A 89 -5.28 2.13 -11.72
C MET A 89 -6.06 1.19 -10.79
N THR A 90 -7.28 0.82 -11.18
CA THR A 90 -8.11 -0.12 -10.41
C THR A 90 -7.45 -1.49 -10.30
N GLU A 91 -6.90 -1.99 -11.41
CA GLU A 91 -6.20 -3.27 -11.44
C GLU A 91 -4.91 -3.23 -10.62
N ALA A 92 -4.13 -2.15 -10.71
CA ALA A 92 -2.94 -1.93 -9.88
C ALA A 92 -3.31 -1.92 -8.38
N GLY A 93 -4.42 -1.27 -8.02
CA GLY A 93 -4.95 -1.28 -6.66
C GLY A 93 -5.32 -2.68 -6.18
N ARG A 94 -6.01 -3.48 -7.01
CA ARG A 94 -6.33 -4.89 -6.67
C ARG A 94 -5.07 -5.74 -6.48
N ARG A 95 -4.08 -5.61 -7.37
CA ARG A 95 -2.81 -6.34 -7.23
C ARG A 95 -2.08 -5.93 -5.95
N LEU A 96 -2.05 -4.64 -5.62
CA LEU A 96 -1.44 -4.15 -4.38
C LEU A 96 -2.13 -4.73 -3.15
N ASN A 97 -3.46 -4.75 -3.14
CA ASN A 97 -4.24 -5.36 -2.06
C ASN A 97 -3.97 -6.87 -1.96
N GLY A 98 -3.88 -7.58 -3.09
CA GLY A 98 -3.54 -9.02 -3.09
C GLY A 98 -2.15 -9.31 -2.50
N VAL A 99 -1.16 -8.46 -2.76
CA VAL A 99 0.17 -8.56 -2.12
C VAL A 99 0.05 -8.32 -0.62
N ILE A 100 -0.70 -7.31 -0.20
CA ILE A 100 -0.94 -7.04 1.22
C ILE A 100 -1.58 -8.27 1.88
N ASP A 101 -2.67 -8.81 1.33
CA ASP A 101 -3.41 -9.95 1.87
C ASP A 101 -2.55 -11.22 1.96
N MET A 102 -1.70 -11.49 0.97
CA MET A 102 -0.79 -12.63 0.99
C MET A 102 0.23 -12.52 2.12
N HIS A 103 0.85 -11.35 2.29
CA HIS A 103 1.82 -11.12 3.36
C HIS A 103 1.14 -11.01 4.73
N VAL A 104 -0.12 -10.58 4.79
CA VAL A 104 -0.97 -10.67 5.99
C VAL A 104 -1.07 -12.12 6.46
N ALA A 105 -1.44 -13.02 5.55
CA ALA A 105 -1.59 -14.43 5.86
C ALA A 105 -0.27 -15.06 6.34
N ALA A 106 0.85 -14.75 5.68
CA ALA A 106 2.17 -15.22 6.08
C ALA A 106 2.58 -14.70 7.47
N ALA A 107 2.32 -13.43 7.77
CA ALA A 107 2.57 -12.84 9.07
C ALA A 107 1.74 -13.49 10.18
N ILE A 108 0.45 -13.74 9.93
CA ILE A 108 -0.44 -14.45 10.88
C ILE A 108 0.07 -15.87 11.12
N ALA A 109 0.45 -16.60 10.07
CA ALA A 109 0.97 -17.96 10.20
C ALA A 109 2.26 -18.01 11.06
N ALA A 110 3.17 -17.05 10.89
CA ALA A 110 4.36 -16.94 11.74
C ALA A 110 3.99 -16.63 13.19
N ILE A 111 3.06 -15.71 13.43
CA ILE A 111 2.58 -15.38 14.77
C ILE A 111 1.94 -16.62 15.44
N ASP A 112 1.08 -17.33 14.73
CA ASP A 112 0.43 -18.54 15.24
C ASP A 112 1.46 -19.63 15.56
N THR A 113 2.54 -19.73 14.79
CA THR A 113 3.62 -20.71 15.03
C THR A 113 4.45 -20.38 16.28
N HIS A 114 4.73 -19.10 16.52
CA HIS A 114 5.68 -18.66 17.55
C HIS A 114 5.03 -18.09 18.82
N HIS A 115 3.70 -17.94 18.86
CA HIS A 115 3.05 -17.35 20.04
C HIS A 115 3.26 -18.19 21.30
N SER A 116 3.46 -17.51 22.43
CA SER A 116 3.57 -18.15 23.75
C SER A 116 2.29 -18.10 24.56
N GLY A 117 1.29 -17.33 24.10
CA GLY A 117 -0.01 -17.28 24.73
C GLY A 117 -0.92 -16.17 24.20
N THR A 118 -2.12 -16.13 24.78
CA THR A 118 -3.10 -15.08 24.53
C THR A 118 -3.47 -14.38 25.83
N THR A 119 -3.86 -13.12 25.72
CA THR A 119 -4.20 -12.25 26.83
C THR A 119 -5.32 -11.29 26.43
N ARG A 120 -5.88 -10.60 27.43
CA ARG A 120 -7.00 -9.68 27.26
C ARG A 120 -6.52 -8.24 27.40
N THR A 121 -7.10 -7.37 26.58
CA THR A 121 -7.01 -5.93 26.79
C THR A 121 -7.86 -5.55 28.00
N ASP A 122 -7.50 -4.45 28.67
CA ASP A 122 -8.36 -3.84 29.67
C ASP A 122 -9.61 -3.19 29.03
N GLY A 123 -10.49 -2.64 29.87
CA GLY A 123 -11.71 -1.94 29.42
C GLY A 123 -11.45 -0.65 28.62
N ARG A 124 -10.19 -0.24 28.46
CA ARG A 124 -9.77 0.92 27.65
C ARG A 124 -9.12 0.50 26.33
N GLY A 125 -8.96 -0.81 26.08
CA GLY A 125 -8.28 -1.33 24.87
C GLY A 125 -6.76 -1.38 25.00
N CYS A 126 -6.21 -1.14 26.19
CA CYS A 126 -4.78 -1.25 26.45
C CYS A 126 -4.42 -2.70 26.79
N TYR A 127 -3.30 -3.17 26.25
CA TYR A 127 -2.64 -4.36 26.75
C TYR A 127 -1.68 -4.00 27.89
N VAL A 128 -1.72 -4.78 28.97
CA VAL A 128 -0.74 -4.71 30.05
C VAL A 128 0.04 -6.03 30.07
N ALA A 129 1.33 -5.98 29.72
CA ALA A 129 2.20 -7.14 29.83
C ALA A 129 2.64 -7.30 31.30
N THR A 130 2.00 -8.21 32.02
CA THR A 130 2.44 -8.63 33.36
C THR A 130 2.99 -10.05 33.30
N GLY A 131 4.20 -10.28 33.82
CA GLY A 131 4.75 -11.62 34.00
C GLY A 131 5.29 -12.29 32.73
N VAL A 132 5.66 -11.51 31.71
CA VAL A 132 6.33 -12.03 30.52
C VAL A 132 7.84 -12.07 30.81
N PRO A 133 8.49 -13.24 30.90
CA PRO A 133 9.84 -13.38 31.46
C PRO A 133 10.95 -12.95 30.49
N VAL A 134 10.62 -12.45 29.30
CA VAL A 134 11.60 -12.08 28.26
C VAL A 134 11.69 -10.57 28.11
N GLU A 135 12.90 -10.08 27.86
CA GLU A 135 13.18 -8.66 27.70
C GLU A 135 12.44 -8.04 26.53
N LYS A 136 12.16 -8.81 25.47
CA LYS A 136 11.50 -8.31 24.27
C LYS A 136 10.39 -9.24 23.81
N VAL A 137 9.21 -8.67 23.60
CA VAL A 137 8.05 -9.37 23.03
C VAL A 137 7.38 -8.56 21.94
N TYR A 138 6.73 -9.26 21.04
CA TYR A 138 5.80 -8.70 20.09
C TYR A 138 4.38 -8.96 20.56
N VAL A 139 3.57 -7.91 20.51
CA VAL A 139 2.17 -7.97 20.88
C VAL A 139 1.35 -7.81 19.62
N PHE A 140 0.53 -8.81 19.33
CA PHE A 140 -0.33 -8.85 18.16
C PHE A 140 -1.81 -8.74 18.55
N VAL A 141 -2.56 -7.94 17.81
CA VAL A 141 -4.01 -7.78 18.02
C VAL A 141 -4.72 -7.77 16.68
N ASN A 142 -5.87 -8.43 16.59
CA ASN A 142 -6.83 -8.24 15.50
C ASN A 142 -8.07 -7.49 16.04
N HIS A 143 -8.41 -6.36 15.42
CA HIS A 143 -9.49 -5.47 15.78
C HIS A 143 -10.20 -4.94 14.51
N GLY A 144 -11.34 -5.54 14.15
CA GLY A 144 -12.25 -5.04 13.11
C GLY A 144 -11.54 -4.78 11.77
N ASP A 145 -11.04 -5.85 11.15
CA ASP A 145 -10.28 -5.85 9.88
C ASP A 145 -8.89 -5.21 9.92
N ARG A 146 -8.49 -4.64 11.07
CA ARG A 146 -7.14 -4.17 11.32
C ARG A 146 -6.47 -5.07 12.32
N TYR A 147 -5.29 -5.51 11.98
CA TYR A 147 -4.37 -6.21 12.84
C TYR A 147 -3.16 -5.32 13.19
N TRP A 148 -2.44 -5.68 14.23
CA TRP A 148 -1.42 -4.81 14.81
C TRP A 148 -0.30 -5.69 15.31
N LEU A 149 0.95 -5.29 15.09
CA LEU A 149 2.10 -5.92 15.74
C LEU A 149 3.00 -4.83 16.30
N ARG A 150 3.32 -4.91 17.60
CA ARG A 150 4.20 -3.94 18.25
C ARG A 150 5.23 -4.63 19.13
N GLU A 151 6.47 -4.20 19.01
CA GLU A 151 7.54 -4.57 19.93
C GLU A 151 7.36 -3.85 21.27
N VAL A 152 7.59 -4.58 22.35
CA VAL A 152 7.46 -4.12 23.73
C VAL A 152 8.60 -4.70 24.54
N ASP A 153 9.17 -3.88 25.42
CA ASP A 153 10.10 -4.33 26.44
C ASP A 153 9.31 -5.00 27.57
N GLY A 154 9.43 -6.33 27.69
CA GLY A 154 8.74 -7.13 28.69
C GLY A 154 9.41 -7.11 30.07
N ALA A 155 10.67 -6.68 30.16
CA ALA A 155 11.44 -6.67 31.41
C ALA A 155 11.10 -5.47 32.31
N ARG A 156 10.45 -4.43 31.77
CA ARG A 156 10.06 -3.21 32.52
C ARG A 156 8.55 -3.14 32.76
N PRO A 157 8.05 -3.62 33.91
CA PRO A 157 6.65 -3.46 34.25
C PRO A 157 6.32 -2.02 34.69
N PRO A 158 5.12 -1.49 34.37
CA PRO A 158 4.13 -2.08 33.45
C PRO A 158 4.45 -1.70 31.99
N ALA A 159 4.71 -2.70 31.16
CA ALA A 159 4.80 -2.48 29.73
C ALA A 159 3.38 -2.41 29.15
N THR A 160 2.94 -1.20 28.84
CA THR A 160 1.58 -0.92 28.38
C THR A 160 1.59 -0.55 26.91
N VAL A 161 0.73 -1.21 26.12
CA VAL A 161 0.51 -0.85 24.71
C VAL A 161 -0.93 -0.45 24.50
N ASP A 162 -1.12 0.75 23.97
CA ASP A 162 -2.40 1.27 23.53
C ASP A 162 -2.67 0.82 22.07
N PHE A 163 -3.77 0.10 21.88
CA PHE A 163 -4.23 -0.39 20.59
C PHE A 163 -5.46 0.39 20.06
N THR A 164 -5.74 1.60 20.56
CA THR A 164 -6.84 2.38 19.98
C THR A 164 -6.63 2.64 18.48
N PRO A 165 -7.70 2.57 17.67
CA PRO A 165 -7.61 2.54 16.20
C PRO A 165 -6.98 3.78 15.53
N ASP A 166 -6.82 4.87 16.27
CA ASP A 166 -6.30 6.17 15.85
C ASP A 166 -4.77 6.30 16.04
N ARG A 167 -4.15 5.47 16.89
CA ARG A 167 -2.73 5.62 17.29
C ARG A 167 -1.78 4.54 16.76
N SER A 168 -2.31 3.51 16.14
CA SER A 168 -1.55 2.32 15.72
C SER A 168 -1.83 1.98 14.25
N GLY A 169 -0.89 1.28 13.58
CA GLY A 169 -0.86 0.91 12.14
C GLY A 169 -0.48 -0.57 11.90
N TRP A 170 -1.15 -1.33 10.99
CA TRP A 170 -0.84 -2.74 10.58
C TRP A 170 0.66 -2.96 10.31
N PRO A 171 1.26 -4.17 10.48
CA PRO A 171 2.63 -4.49 10.85
C PRO A 171 3.75 -3.92 9.97
N PHE A 172 3.42 -3.23 8.88
CA PHE A 172 4.33 -2.46 8.04
C PHE A 172 4.24 -0.94 8.24
N ALA A 173 3.42 -0.44 9.16
CA ALA A 173 3.22 1.00 9.34
C ALA A 173 4.51 1.74 9.76
N GLY A 174 5.44 1.06 10.43
CA GLY A 174 6.80 1.56 10.69
C GLY A 174 7.77 1.45 9.52
N VAL A 175 7.45 0.65 8.49
CA VAL A 175 8.28 0.40 7.30
C VAL A 175 7.98 1.40 6.17
N VAL A 176 6.77 1.95 6.14
CA VAL A 176 6.30 2.85 5.05
C VAL A 176 6.51 4.33 5.40
N ARG A 177 7.23 4.67 6.48
CA ARG A 177 7.65 6.06 6.69
C ARG A 177 8.65 6.45 5.59
N PRO A 178 8.35 7.47 4.76
CA PRO A 178 9.37 8.02 3.88
C PRO A 178 10.46 8.63 4.77
N GLY A 179 11.69 8.15 4.60
CA GLY A 179 12.87 8.92 4.99
C GLY A 179 13.02 10.13 4.09
#